data_AF-A0A9D5I8A3-F1
#
_entry.id   AF-A0A9D5I8A3-F1
#
_cell.length_a   1.000
_cell.length_b   1.000
_cell.length_c   1.000
_cell.angle_alpha   90.00
_cell.angle_beta   90.00
_cell.angle_gamma   90.00
#
_symmetry.space_group_name_H-M   'P 1'
#
loop_
_entity.id
_entity.type
_entity.pdbx_description
1 polymer ?
#
loop_
_entity_poly.entity_id
_entity_poly.type
_entity_poly.pdbx_seq_one_letter_code
_entity_poly.pdbx_strand_id
1 'polypeptide(L)' 'MTRLHAAIDGLLELLGGAYQLLRLAVLTRFRLRGAYWQWRWHTAFGRGAPLTRTARLRAALDYGKWVHRMRRGTRP' A
#
# COMPACT_ATOMS: atom_id res chain seq x y z
N MET A 1 27.87 2.41 11.06
CA MET A 1 26.56 2.70 11.70
C MET A 1 25.46 3.10 10.69
N THR A 2 25.56 2.75 9.40
CA THR A 2 24.61 3.17 8.34
C THR A 2 23.57 2.11 7.97
N ARG A 3 23.90 0.82 8.05
CA ARG A 3 22.98 -0.27 7.66
C ARG A 3 21.86 -0.54 8.66
N LEU A 4 22.12 -0.33 9.95
CA LEU A 4 21.12 -0.55 11.01
C LEU A 4 20.00 0.48 10.93
N HIS A 5 20.33 1.76 10.75
CA HIS A 5 19.32 2.82 10.56
C HIS A 5 18.47 2.56 9.31
N ALA A 6 19.10 2.23 8.18
CA ALA A 6 18.37 1.89 6.96
C ALA A 6 17.43 0.68 7.14
N ALA A 7 17.84 -0.33 7.92
CA ALA A 7 16.99 -1.48 8.22
C ALA A 7 15.79 -1.11 9.13
N ILE A 8 16.02 -0.26 10.14
CA ILE A 8 14.97 0.24 11.03
C ILE A 8 13.98 1.11 10.25
N ASP A 9 14.46 2.03 9.43
CA ASP A 9 13.63 2.89 8.60
C ASP A 9 12.78 2.05 7.63
N GLY A 10 13.38 1.05 6.99
CA GLY A 10 12.67 0.12 6.11
C GLY A 10 11.59 -0.69 6.85
N LEU A 11 11.86 -1.12 8.08
CA LEU A 11 10.89 -1.82 8.93
C LEU A 11 9.74 -0.89 9.33
N LEU A 12 10.04 0.34 9.75
CA LEU A 12 9.01 1.33 10.11
C LEU A 12 8.13 1.70 8.92
N GLU A 13 8.69 1.83 7.72
CA GLU A 13 7.91 2.04 6.51
C GLU A 13 7.00 0.86 6.19
N LEU A 14 7.50 -0.38 6.34
CA LEU A 14 6.71 -1.58 6.10
C LEU A 14 5.54 -1.67 7.09
N LEU A 15 5.79 -1.49 8.39
CA LEU A 15 4.78 -1.51 9.44
C LEU A 15 3.77 -0.36 9.26
N GLY A 16 4.27 0.84 8.98
CA GLY A 16 3.46 2.02 8.70
C GLY A 16 2.56 1.83 7.48
N GLY A 17 3.09 1.24 6.41
CA GLY A 17 2.32 0.91 5.22
C GLY A 17 1.26 -0.17 5.46
N ALA A 18 1.62 -1.24 6.19
CA ALA A 18 0.68 -2.28 6.58
C ALA A 18 -0.47 -1.73 7.44
N TYR A 19 -0.17 -0.83 8.39
CA TYR A 19 -1.18 -0.13 9.17
C TYR A 19 -2.14 0.70 8.30
N GLN A 20 -1.64 1.41 7.29
CA GLN A 20 -2.50 2.19 6.38
C GLN A 20 -3.43 1.28 5.55
N LEU A 21 -2.93 0.13 5.10
CA LEU A 21 -3.75 -0.86 4.39
C LEU A 21 -4.82 -1.48 5.30
N LEU A 22 -4.46 -1.83 6.53
CA LEU A 22 -5.41 -2.34 7.52
C LEU A 22 -6.48 -1.29 7.86
N ARG A 23 -6.07 -0.03 8.08
CA ARG A 23 -6.99 1.09 8.29
C ARG A 23 -7.97 1.25 7.13
N LEU A 24 -7.49 1.15 5.89
CA LEU A 24 -8.33 1.18 4.70
C LEU A 24 -9.32 0.00 4.65
N ALA A 25 -8.86 -1.20 4.99
CA ALA A 25 -9.73 -2.38 5.10
C ALA A 25 -10.82 -2.17 6.16
N VAL A 26 -10.48 -1.61 7.33
CA VAL A 26 -11.46 -1.31 8.40
C VAL A 26 -12.46 -0.24 7.95
N LEU A 27 -12.01 0.87 7.39
CA LEU A 27 -12.88 1.95 6.89
C LEU A 27 -13.84 1.46 5.81
N THR A 28 -13.42 0.47 5.04
CA THR A 28 -14.24 -0.13 3.97
C THR A 28 -15.04 -1.33 4.46
N ARG A 29 -14.98 -1.65 5.76
CA ARG A 29 -15.62 -2.84 6.37
C ARG A 29 -15.25 -4.13 5.64
N PHE A 30 -14.01 -4.23 5.18
CA PHE A 30 -13.46 -5.31 4.37
C PHE A 30 -14.21 -5.53 3.02
N ARG A 31 -15.04 -4.58 2.58
CA ARG A 31 -15.81 -4.65 1.32
C ARG A 31 -14.96 -4.21 0.12
N LEU A 32 -13.84 -4.90 -0.12
CA LEU A 32 -12.87 -4.57 -1.16
C LEU A 32 -13.21 -5.09 -2.58
N ARG A 33 -14.43 -5.60 -2.78
CA ARG A 33 -14.84 -6.28 -4.04
C ARG A 33 -16.01 -5.60 -4.78
N GLY A 34 -16.53 -4.48 -4.28
CA GLY A 34 -17.67 -3.77 -4.88
C GLY A 34 -17.29 -2.99 -6.15
N ALA A 35 -18.30 -2.47 -6.86
CA ALA A 35 -18.13 -1.68 -8.09
C ALA A 35 -17.14 -0.52 -7.93
N TYR A 36 -17.19 0.17 -6.78
CA TYR A 36 -16.22 1.22 -6.44
C TYR A 36 -14.77 0.71 -6.41
N TRP A 37 -14.53 -0.45 -5.79
CA TRP A 37 -13.20 -1.05 -5.69
C TRP A 37 -12.71 -1.57 -7.04
N GLN A 38 -13.62 -2.11 -7.86
CA GLN A 38 -13.31 -2.51 -9.24
C GLN A 38 -12.91 -1.32 -10.10
N TRP A 39 -13.66 -0.23 -10.04
CA TRP A 39 -13.31 1.02 -10.71
C TRP A 39 -11.94 1.52 -10.25
N ARG A 40 -11.69 1.54 -8.93
CA ARG A 40 -10.40 1.97 -8.37
C ARG A 40 -9.23 1.08 -8.82
N TRP A 41 -9.45 -0.23 -8.89
CA TRP A 41 -8.49 -1.19 -9.43
C TRP A 41 -8.20 -0.93 -10.92
N HIS A 42 -9.25 -0.72 -11.71
CA HIS A 42 -9.13 -0.42 -13.12
C HIS A 42 -8.43 0.93 -13.38
N THR A 43 -8.67 1.96 -12.57
CA THR A 43 -7.94 3.23 -12.67
C THR A 43 -6.46 3.09 -12.29
N ALA A 44 -6.16 2.29 -11.26
CA ALA A 44 -4.78 2.12 -10.78
C ALA A 44 -3.92 1.30 -11.75
N PHE A 45 -4.48 0.27 -12.39
CA PHE A 45 -3.73 -0.66 -13.25
C PHE A 45 -4.10 -0.60 -14.74
N GLY A 46 -5.11 0.20 -15.11
CA GLY A 46 -5.58 0.34 -16.49
C GLY A 46 -5.98 -1.00 -17.12
N ARG A 47 -5.57 -1.20 -18.38
CA ARG A 47 -5.81 -2.43 -19.16
C ARG A 47 -4.94 -3.63 -18.75
N GLY A 48 -4.06 -3.49 -17.74
CA GLY A 48 -3.03 -4.48 -17.41
C GLY A 48 -2.84 -4.66 -15.91
N ALA A 49 -3.83 -5.24 -15.23
CA ALA A 49 -3.66 -5.70 -13.85
C ALA A 49 -2.50 -6.71 -13.76
N PRO A 50 -1.63 -6.63 -12.73
CA PRO A 50 -0.56 -7.61 -12.56
C PRO A 50 -1.14 -9.03 -12.50
N LEU A 51 -0.63 -9.90 -13.37
CA LEU A 51 -1.17 -11.25 -13.54
C LEU A 51 -0.92 -12.11 -12.29
N THR A 52 0.20 -11.90 -11.60
CA THR A 52 0.61 -12.69 -10.44
C THR A 52 0.11 -12.09 -9.12
N ARG A 53 -0.31 -12.96 -8.19
CA ARG A 53 -0.74 -12.54 -6.84
C ARG A 53 0.35 -11.77 -6.09
N THR A 54 1.62 -12.15 -6.29
CA THR A 54 2.78 -11.50 -5.67
C THR A 54 2.96 -10.06 -6.15
N ALA A 55 2.77 -9.79 -7.44
CA ALA A 55 2.86 -8.43 -7.97
C ALA A 55 1.73 -7.54 -7.47
N ARG A 56 0.51 -8.10 -7.31
CA ARG A 56 -0.61 -7.37 -6.69
C ARG A 56 -0.34 -7.04 -5.22
N LEU A 57 0.21 -8.00 -4.48
CA LEU A 57 0.58 -7.79 -3.08
C LEU A 57 1.68 -6.74 -2.94
N ARG A 58 2.72 -6.81 -3.78
CA ARG A 58 3.79 -5.79 -3.82
C ARG A 58 3.23 -4.41 -4.11
N ALA A 59 2.40 -4.27 -5.14
CA ALA A 59 1.76 -3.00 -5.47
C ALA A 59 0.89 -2.45 -4.32
N ALA A 60 0.17 -3.32 -3.60
CA ALA A 60 -0.60 -2.92 -2.43
C ALA A 60 0.32 -2.42 -1.29
N LEU A 61 1.42 -3.12 -1.01
CA LEU A 61 2.39 -2.70 0.01
C LEU A 61 3.07 -1.37 -0.35
N ASP A 62 3.46 -1.20 -1.61
CA ASP A 62 4.06 0.05 -2.11
C ASP A 62 3.08 1.21 -1.99
N TYR A 63 1.81 0.98 -2.31
CA TYR A 63 0.74 1.95 -2.06
C TYR A 63 0.61 2.29 -0.57
N GLY A 64 0.61 1.28 0.32
CA GLY A 64 0.57 1.49 1.77
C GLY A 64 1.73 2.35 2.27
N LYS A 65 2.97 2.05 1.85
CA LYS A 65 4.17 2.83 2.19
C LYS A 65 4.07 4.26 1.69
N TRP A 66 3.61 4.46 0.45
CA TRP A 66 3.38 5.80 -0.10
C TRP A 66 2.36 6.59 0.73
N VAL A 67 1.21 6.00 1.09
CA VAL A 67 0.22 6.66 1.97
C VAL A 67 0.84 7.01 3.33
N HIS A 68 1.67 6.12 3.89
CA HIS A 68 2.36 6.37 5.15
C HIS A 68 3.31 7.58 5.04
N ARG A 69 4.13 7.65 3.98
CA ARG A 69 5.03 8.80 3.73
C ARG A 69 4.26 10.12 3.55
N MET A 70 3.19 10.10 2.75
CA MET A 70 2.31 11.26 2.55
C MET A 70 1.73 11.78 3.88
N ARG A 71 1.30 10.88 4.77
CA ARG A 71 0.72 11.26 6.07
C ARG A 71 1.76 11.76 7.08
N ARG A 72 3.01 11.32 6.97
CA ARG A 72 4.12 11.85 7.77
C ARG A 72 4.68 13.17 7.23
N GLY A 73 4.16 13.68 6.10
CA GLY A 73 4.73 14.85 5.43
C GLY A 73 6.11 14.60 4.83
N THR A 74 6.52 13.33 4.72
CA THR A 74 7.77 12.95 4.04
C THR A 74 7.49 13.01 2.54
N ARG A 75 8.25 13.84 1.80
CA ARG A 75 8.09 14.00 0.34
C ARG A 75 8.11 12.64 -0.38
N PRO A 76 7.32 12.48 -1.46
CA PRO A 76 7.11 11.19 -2.14
C PRO A 76 8.37 10.60 -2.75
#